data_AF-A0AAD5KQJ7-F1
#
_entry.id   AF-A0AAD5KQJ7-F1
#
_cell.length_a   1.000
_cell.length_b   1.000
_cell.length_c   1.000
_cell.angle_alpha   90.00
_cell.angle_beta   90.00
_cell.angle_gamma   90.00
#
_symmetry.space_group_name_H-M   'P 1'
#
loop_
_entity.id
_entity.type
_entity.pdbx_description
1 polymer ?
#
loop_
_entity_poly.entity_id
_entity_poly.type
_entity_poly.pdbx_seq_one_letter_code
_entity_poly.pdbx_strand_id
1 'polypeptide(L)'
;MALKSEQGSAGARLQSTEADRKMKGYQTIVIILIVAELMVAEAAVLAGGTRNKGKERVMHEGPKVLIKSTALTSNIVSRHKNSDLHEIYLAPYRYIEKEAKAVATFMEAAYFNNSGAVQGYVVLTQEAPAKGVTLRGNVRGLTPGKHGIRIHEFGDIRDHCRADRTGQVYNPYKVKMQESNIEVKEDGTAEFVLTDKTLTLVGGRSIIGRSIVIDQEPDDDFTRSGRATRRAVLCGVIGRAD
;
A
#
# COMPACT_ATOMS: atom_id res chain seq x y z
N MET A 1 26.62 70.57 46.72
CA MET A 1 26.84 71.43 45.54
C MET A 1 27.81 70.69 44.64
N ALA A 2 27.36 70.13 43.51
CA ALA A 2 27.27 70.82 42.20
C ALA A 2 28.69 71.19 41.71
N LEU A 3 29.20 70.89 40.52
CA LEU A 3 28.73 70.37 39.22
C LEU A 3 30.03 69.99 38.45
N LYS A 4 30.08 68.84 37.77
CA LYS A 4 30.16 68.69 36.28
C LYS A 4 31.12 69.62 35.51
N SER A 5 32.05 69.02 34.76
CA SER A 5 32.08 68.98 33.26
C SER A 5 33.52 68.73 32.79
N GLU A 6 33.85 67.54 32.28
CA GLU A 6 33.93 67.18 30.84
C GLU A 6 35.13 67.78 30.09
N GLN A 7 36.01 66.92 29.56
CA GLN A 7 36.42 66.76 28.14
C GLN A 7 37.39 65.55 28.09
N GLY A 8 37.42 64.60 27.16
CA GLY A 8 36.68 64.25 25.92
C GLY A 8 37.28 62.89 25.49
N SER A 9 36.53 61.84 25.18
CA SER A 9 35.80 61.58 23.93
C SER A 9 36.65 61.67 22.66
N ALA A 10 37.48 60.66 22.41
CA ALA A 10 37.94 60.27 21.07
C ALA A 10 38.45 58.83 21.10
N GLY A 11 37.61 57.83 20.78
CA GLY A 11 38.14 56.47 20.65
C GLY A 11 37.16 55.33 20.34
N ALA A 12 35.87 55.43 20.68
CA ALA A 12 35.02 54.24 20.73
C ALA A 12 34.02 54.05 19.57
N ARG A 13 34.10 54.82 18.47
CA ARG A 13 33.05 54.81 17.42
C ARG A 13 33.41 54.11 16.10
N LEU A 14 34.59 53.50 15.98
CA LEU A 14 35.08 52.94 14.70
C LEU A 14 35.11 51.40 14.63
N GLN A 15 34.90 50.68 15.74
CA GLN A 15 35.00 49.22 15.75
C GLN A 15 33.66 48.47 15.62
N SER A 16 32.51 49.11 15.88
CA SER A 16 31.20 48.41 15.82
C SER A 16 30.68 48.23 14.38
N THR A 17 31.10 49.08 13.44
CA THR A 17 30.58 49.09 12.07
C THR A 17 31.14 47.97 11.20
N GLU A 18 32.33 47.46 11.51
CA GLU A 18 32.98 46.41 10.72
C GLU A 18 32.53 45.01 11.12
N ALA A 19 32.33 44.77 12.43
CA ALA A 19 31.74 43.54 12.95
C ALA A 19 30.29 43.36 12.48
N ASP A 20 29.47 44.41 12.52
CA ASP A 20 28.09 44.39 12.00
C ASP A 20 28.04 44.17 10.48
N ARG A 21 28.99 44.74 9.73
CA ARG A 21 29.09 44.54 8.28
C ARG A 21 29.50 43.10 7.94
N LYS A 22 30.40 42.49 8.74
CA LYS A 22 30.76 41.07 8.63
C LYS A 22 29.59 40.15 9.01
N MET A 23 28.84 40.46 10.07
CA MET A 23 27.68 39.67 10.49
C MET A 23 26.54 39.72 9.47
N LYS A 24 26.27 40.90 8.87
CA LYS A 24 25.29 41.02 7.76
C LYS A 24 25.74 40.28 6.51
N GLY A 25 27.04 40.33 6.19
CA GLY A 25 27.61 39.53 5.09
C GLY A 25 27.43 38.03 5.31
N TYR A 26 27.73 37.56 6.53
CA TYR A 26 27.56 36.16 6.91
C TYR A 26 26.09 35.71 6.84
N GLN A 27 25.16 36.51 7.39
CA GLN A 27 23.72 36.23 7.29
C GLN A 27 23.24 36.18 5.84
N THR A 28 23.74 37.06 4.98
CA THR A 28 23.39 37.07 3.55
C THR A 28 23.89 35.81 2.85
N ILE A 29 25.11 35.37 3.13
CA ILE A 29 25.68 34.13 2.57
C ILE A 29 24.90 32.90 3.03
N VAL A 30 24.56 32.81 4.32
CA VAL A 30 23.78 31.69 4.87
C VAL A 30 22.39 31.63 4.24
N ILE A 31 21.71 32.76 4.06
CA ILE A 31 20.41 32.82 3.39
C ILE A 31 20.52 32.37 1.94
N ILE A 32 21.56 32.79 1.20
CA ILE A 32 21.78 32.38 -0.19
C ILE A 32 22.00 30.86 -0.28
N LEU A 33 22.79 30.28 0.64
CA LEU A 33 23.03 28.83 0.67
C LEU A 33 21.76 28.03 0.97
N ILE A 34 20.96 28.48 1.94
CA ILE A 34 19.67 27.85 2.27
C ILE A 34 18.70 27.93 1.09
N VAL A 35 18.60 29.09 0.44
CA VAL A 35 17.74 29.27 -0.74
C VAL A 35 18.23 28.42 -1.90
N ALA A 36 19.55 28.32 -2.12
CA ALA A 36 20.11 27.45 -3.15
C ALA A 36 19.79 25.97 -2.90
N GLU A 37 19.91 25.48 -1.65
CA GLU A 37 19.52 24.11 -1.28
C GLU A 37 18.01 23.87 -1.47
N LEU A 38 17.17 24.87 -1.15
CA LEU A 38 15.72 24.79 -1.35
C LEU A 38 15.35 24.70 -2.84
N MET A 39 16.01 25.49 -3.69
CA MET A 39 15.81 25.48 -5.14
C MET A 39 16.29 24.17 -5.77
N VAL A 40 17.38 23.57 -5.27
CA VAL A 40 17.85 22.25 -5.70
C VAL A 40 16.85 21.17 -5.29
N ALA A 41 16.23 21.28 -4.10
CA ALA A 41 15.17 20.36 -3.66
C ALA A 41 13.92 20.46 -4.55
N GLU A 42 13.48 21.67 -4.92
CA GLU A 42 12.33 21.87 -5.84
C GLU A 42 12.62 21.33 -7.25
N ALA A 43 13.84 21.54 -7.77
CA ALA A 43 14.25 21.00 -9.06
C ALA A 43 14.26 19.46 -9.06
N ALA A 44 14.68 18.81 -7.97
CA ALA A 44 14.62 17.36 -7.82
C ALA A 44 13.18 16.83 -7.76
N VAL A 45 12.27 17.56 -7.11
CA VAL A 45 10.84 17.23 -7.07
C VAL A 45 10.20 17.36 -8.46
N LEU A 46 10.58 18.37 -9.25
CA LEU A 46 10.07 18.56 -10.61
C LEU A 46 10.69 17.59 -11.63
N ALA A 47 11.93 17.13 -11.42
CA ALA A 47 12.61 16.18 -12.30
C ALA A 47 12.19 14.71 -12.06
N GLY A 48 11.58 14.39 -10.92
CA GLY A 48 11.23 13.01 -10.51
C GLY A 48 9.98 12.40 -11.15
N GLY A 49 9.33 13.08 -12.09
CA GLY A 49 8.02 12.69 -12.62
C GLY A 49 8.02 11.98 -13.99
N THR A 50 8.87 10.98 -14.24
CA THR A 50 8.68 10.14 -15.44
C THR A 50 7.43 9.26 -15.26
N ARG A 51 6.25 9.80 -15.58
CA ARG A 51 5.01 9.03 -15.67
C ARG A 51 5.25 7.85 -16.62
N ASN A 52 5.23 6.63 -16.07
CA ASN A 52 5.32 5.41 -16.86
C ASN A 52 4.07 5.34 -17.78
N LYS A 53 4.23 5.81 -19.03
CA LYS A 53 3.19 5.74 -20.05
C LYS A 53 3.10 4.28 -20.47
N GLY A 54 2.15 3.54 -19.90
CA GLY A 54 1.92 2.13 -20.20
C GLY A 54 1.84 1.87 -21.71
N LYS A 55 2.15 0.63 -22.12
CA LYS A 55 2.18 0.26 -23.55
C LYS A 55 0.77 -0.02 -24.03
N GLU A 56 0.30 0.70 -25.04
CA GLU A 56 -0.97 0.38 -25.70
C GLU A 56 -0.84 -0.95 -26.44
N ARG A 57 -1.77 -1.88 -26.17
CA ARG A 57 -1.87 -3.17 -26.84
C ARG A 57 -3.28 -3.34 -27.40
N VAL A 58 -3.37 -4.16 -28.45
CA VAL A 58 -4.63 -4.56 -29.06
C VAL A 58 -4.87 -6.02 -28.73
N MET A 59 -5.97 -6.31 -28.03
CA MET A 59 -6.40 -7.69 -27.80
C MET A 59 -7.18 -8.16 -29.03
N HIS A 60 -6.55 -8.88 -29.95
CA HIS A 60 -7.21 -9.39 -31.16
C HIS A 60 -8.23 -10.49 -30.85
N GLU A 61 -7.93 -11.33 -29.86
CA GLU A 61 -8.79 -12.42 -29.39
C GLU A 61 -9.06 -12.24 -27.89
N GLY A 62 -10.08 -11.46 -27.54
CA GLY A 62 -10.46 -11.22 -26.15
C GLY A 62 -10.93 -12.48 -25.42
N PRO A 63 -11.00 -12.46 -24.07
CA PRO A 63 -11.61 -13.55 -23.32
C PRO A 63 -13.03 -13.79 -23.82
N LYS A 64 -13.30 -15.02 -24.27
CA LYS A 64 -14.63 -15.47 -24.69
C LYS A 64 -15.58 -15.38 -23.51
N VAL A 65 -16.58 -14.51 -23.61
CA VAL A 65 -17.60 -14.38 -22.57
C VAL A 65 -18.69 -15.39 -22.87
N LEU A 66 -18.87 -16.35 -21.97
CA LEU A 66 -19.98 -17.29 -22.06
C LEU A 66 -21.14 -16.75 -21.22
N ILE A 67 -22.25 -16.45 -21.88
CA ILE A 67 -23.50 -16.10 -21.21
C ILE A 67 -24.39 -17.33 -21.21
N LYS A 68 -24.70 -17.82 -20.01
CA LYS A 68 -25.73 -18.84 -19.82
C LYS A 68 -27.07 -18.16 -19.54
N SER A 69 -28.01 -18.27 -20.47
CA SER A 69 -29.38 -17.81 -20.23
C SER A 69 -30.04 -18.73 -19.19
N THR A 70 -30.35 -18.17 -18.02
CA THR A 70 -31.07 -18.91 -16.98
C THR A 70 -32.55 -18.64 -17.13
N ALA A 71 -33.32 -19.70 -17.33
CA ALA A 71 -34.76 -19.62 -17.40
C ALA A 71 -35.36 -19.02 -16.13
N LEU A 72 -36.18 -17.96 -16.26
CA LEU A 72 -37.03 -17.48 -15.18
C LEU A 72 -37.96 -18.62 -14.70
N THR A 73 -37.88 -18.94 -13.41
CA THR A 73 -38.79 -19.85 -12.70
C THR A 73 -40.08 -19.10 -12.36
N SER A 74 -40.92 -18.86 -13.37
CA SER A 74 -42.34 -18.57 -13.14
C SER A 74 -43.10 -19.89 -13.03
N ASN A 75 -43.91 -20.05 -11.98
CA ASN A 75 -44.71 -21.26 -11.68
C ASN A 75 -45.78 -21.64 -12.72
N ILE A 76 -45.77 -21.09 -13.93
CA ILE A 76 -46.91 -21.16 -14.86
C ILE A 76 -46.77 -22.25 -15.94
N VAL A 77 -45.57 -22.69 -16.36
CA VAL A 77 -45.47 -23.85 -17.29
C VAL A 77 -44.16 -24.60 -17.09
N SER A 78 -44.28 -25.82 -16.58
CA SER A 78 -43.28 -26.88 -16.74
C SER A 78 -43.33 -27.40 -18.17
N ARG A 79 -42.23 -27.24 -18.92
CA ARG A 79 -41.71 -28.14 -19.99
C ARG A 79 -40.54 -27.45 -20.71
N HIS A 80 -39.38 -28.09 -20.66
CA HIS A 80 -38.15 -27.83 -21.42
C HIS A 80 -37.70 -26.37 -21.57
N LYS A 81 -36.83 -25.91 -20.67
CA LYS A 81 -35.99 -24.74 -20.92
C LYS A 81 -34.53 -25.18 -20.91
N ASN A 82 -34.00 -25.50 -22.08
CA ASN A 82 -32.57 -25.67 -22.24
C ASN A 82 -31.94 -24.27 -22.09
N SER A 83 -30.97 -24.15 -21.19
CA SER A 83 -30.14 -22.94 -21.15
C SER A 83 -29.23 -22.95 -22.36
N ASP A 84 -29.40 -22.00 -23.27
CA ASP A 84 -28.46 -21.84 -24.38
C ASP A 84 -27.22 -21.09 -23.89
N LEU A 85 -26.07 -21.69 -24.19
CA LEU A 85 -24.75 -21.13 -23.89
C LEU A 85 -24.30 -20.31 -25.09
N HIS A 86 -24.27 -19.00 -24.94
CA HIS A 86 -23.84 -18.09 -26.00
C HIS A 86 -22.40 -17.67 -25.76
N GLU A 87 -21.55 -17.91 -26.75
CA GLU A 87 -20.20 -17.38 -26.79
C GLU A 87 -20.21 -16.02 -27.48
N ILE A 88 -19.94 -14.96 -26.72
CA ILE A 88 -19.85 -13.61 -27.28
C ILE A 88 -18.40 -13.32 -27.61
N TYR A 89 -18.16 -13.11 -28.90
CA TYR A 89 -16.89 -12.63 -29.42
C TYR A 89 -16.81 -11.13 -29.19
N LEU A 90 -15.96 -10.72 -28.25
CA LEU A 90 -15.64 -9.31 -28.07
C LEU A 90 -14.83 -8.83 -29.28
N ALA A 91 -15.26 -7.73 -29.91
CA ALA A 91 -14.46 -7.06 -30.92
C ALA A 91 -13.08 -6.68 -30.32
N PRO A 92 -12.01 -6.62 -31.13
CA PRO A 92 -10.70 -6.25 -30.64
C PRO A 92 -10.76 -4.91 -29.92
N TYR A 93 -10.35 -4.89 -28.65
CA TYR A 93 -10.30 -3.67 -27.86
C TYR A 93 -8.85 -3.31 -27.55
N ARG A 94 -8.58 -2.00 -27.57
CA ARG A 94 -7.30 -1.43 -27.15
C ARG A 94 -7.29 -1.34 -25.63
N TYR A 95 -6.23 -1.82 -25.02
CA TYR A 95 -6.00 -1.69 -23.59
C TYR A 95 -4.58 -1.20 -23.33
N ILE A 96 -4.41 -0.44 -22.25
CA ILE A 96 -3.11 0.06 -21.83
C ILE A 96 -2.54 -0.95 -20.83
N GLU A 97 -1.45 -1.62 -21.20
CA GLU A 97 -0.64 -2.37 -20.25
C GLU A 97 0.15 -1.37 -19.42
N LYS A 98 -0.48 -0.96 -18.31
CA LYS A 98 0.17 -0.20 -17.26
C LYS A 98 0.33 -1.11 -16.05
N GLU A 99 1.56 -1.22 -15.59
CA GLU A 99 1.86 -1.83 -14.30
C GLU A 99 1.09 -1.09 -13.21
N ALA A 100 0.34 -1.84 -12.41
CA ALA A 100 -0.30 -1.32 -11.21
C ALA A 100 0.57 -1.63 -10.00
N LYS A 101 0.76 -0.63 -9.13
CA LYS A 101 1.50 -0.74 -7.89
C LYS A 101 0.63 -0.33 -6.71
N ALA A 102 0.80 -1.04 -5.62
CA ALA A 102 0.17 -0.73 -4.36
C ALA A 102 1.12 -1.03 -3.21
N VAL A 103 0.89 -0.39 -2.07
CA VAL A 103 1.65 -0.61 -0.85
C VAL A 103 0.67 -0.74 0.31
N ALA A 104 0.94 -1.66 1.22
CA ALA A 104 0.35 -1.68 2.54
C ALA A 104 1.46 -1.59 3.59
N THR A 105 1.32 -0.65 4.51
CA THR A 105 2.19 -0.52 5.68
C THR A 105 1.50 -1.21 6.85
N PHE A 106 2.24 -2.06 7.55
CA PHE A 106 1.69 -2.85 8.65
C PHE A 106 1.76 -2.08 9.97
N MET A 107 0.60 -1.98 10.63
CA MET A 107 0.49 -1.59 12.03
C MET A 107 0.25 -2.81 12.92
N GLU A 108 0.61 -2.67 14.19
CA GLU A 108 0.39 -3.66 15.23
C GLU A 108 -1.11 -3.85 15.55
N ALA A 109 -1.52 -5.11 15.68
CA ALA A 109 -2.87 -5.49 16.10
C ALA A 109 -3.00 -5.51 17.65
N ALA A 110 -4.24 -5.46 18.18
CA ALA A 110 -4.53 -5.07 19.58
C ALA A 110 -3.90 -5.99 20.64
N TYR A 111 -3.60 -7.22 20.24
CA TYR A 111 -3.17 -8.29 21.13
C TYR A 111 -1.66 -8.49 21.14
N PHE A 112 -0.91 -7.76 20.32
CA PHE A 112 0.55 -7.76 20.33
C PHE A 112 1.00 -6.51 21.12
N ASN A 113 1.75 -6.73 22.19
CA ASN A 113 2.05 -5.71 23.21
C ASN A 113 3.48 -5.17 23.00
N ASN A 114 3.75 -4.59 21.83
CA ASN A 114 5.08 -4.10 21.49
C ASN A 114 5.03 -2.70 20.84
N SER A 115 4.67 -1.72 21.65
CA SER A 115 5.02 -0.30 21.44
C SER A 115 4.63 0.34 20.10
N GLY A 116 3.55 -0.05 19.43
CA GLY A 116 2.91 0.75 18.38
C GLY A 116 3.79 1.12 17.19
N ALA A 117 4.91 0.42 16.98
CA ALA A 117 5.85 0.69 15.91
C ALA A 117 5.38 0.03 14.61
N VAL A 118 5.59 0.71 13.47
CA VAL A 118 5.42 0.09 12.14
C VAL A 118 6.32 -1.14 12.06
N GLN A 119 5.67 -2.29 11.89
CA GLN A 119 6.32 -3.61 11.90
C GLN A 119 6.68 -4.09 10.50
N GLY A 120 6.42 -3.31 9.45
CA GLY A 120 6.87 -3.63 8.10
C GLY A 120 5.99 -3.05 7.00
N TYR A 121 6.22 -3.55 5.79
CA TYR A 121 5.44 -3.19 4.60
C TYR A 121 5.36 -4.35 3.63
N VAL A 122 4.40 -4.25 2.71
CA VAL A 122 4.30 -5.10 1.52
C VAL A 122 4.04 -4.23 0.30
N VAL A 123 4.84 -4.46 -0.74
CA VAL A 123 4.65 -3.88 -2.07
C VAL A 123 3.93 -4.90 -2.92
N LEU A 124 2.85 -4.47 -3.56
CA LEU A 124 2.07 -5.27 -4.47
C LEU A 124 2.26 -4.75 -5.89
N THR A 125 2.56 -5.65 -6.82
CA THR A 125 2.77 -5.33 -8.23
C THR A 125 1.92 -6.22 -9.11
N GLN A 126 1.28 -5.63 -10.11
CA GLN A 126 0.56 -6.35 -11.16
C GLN A 126 1.02 -5.81 -12.51
N GLU A 127 1.74 -6.63 -13.27
CA GLU A 127 2.34 -6.23 -14.55
C GLU A 127 1.28 -5.83 -15.59
N ALA A 128 0.15 -6.53 -15.61
CA ALA A 128 -0.98 -6.27 -16.51
C ALA A 128 -2.29 -6.79 -15.89
N PRO A 129 -3.47 -6.26 -16.30
CA PRO A 129 -4.77 -6.66 -15.75
C PRO A 129 -5.08 -8.16 -15.79
N ALA A 130 -4.53 -8.88 -16.77
CA ALA A 130 -4.71 -10.33 -16.93
C ALA A 130 -3.72 -11.19 -16.12
N LYS A 131 -2.76 -10.55 -15.43
CA LYS A 131 -1.75 -11.21 -14.60
C LYS A 131 -2.16 -11.18 -13.13
N GLY A 132 -1.62 -12.13 -12.37
CA GLY A 132 -1.76 -12.15 -10.91
C GLY A 132 -1.01 -11.02 -10.24
N VAL A 133 -1.23 -10.88 -8.94
CA VAL A 133 -0.54 -9.90 -8.09
C VAL A 133 0.61 -10.59 -7.39
N THR A 134 1.79 -9.97 -7.45
CA THR A 134 2.96 -10.36 -6.65
C THR A 134 3.04 -9.47 -5.43
N LEU A 135 3.17 -10.08 -4.26
CA LEU A 135 3.33 -9.44 -2.97
C LEU A 135 4.78 -9.64 -2.54
N ARG A 136 5.52 -8.54 -2.37
CA ARG A 136 6.87 -8.55 -1.82
C ARG A 136 6.88 -7.79 -0.50
N GLY A 137 7.12 -8.48 0.59
CA GLY A 137 7.03 -7.92 1.93
C GLY A 137 8.29 -8.08 2.76
N ASN A 138 8.46 -7.15 3.70
CA ASN A 138 9.42 -7.22 4.78
C ASN A 138 8.71 -6.82 6.07
N VAL A 139 8.68 -7.74 7.04
CA VAL A 139 8.08 -7.54 8.36
C VAL A 139 9.04 -7.95 9.46
N ARG A 140 8.86 -7.39 10.65
CA ARG A 140 9.70 -7.57 11.83
C ARG A 140 8.86 -7.56 13.09
N GLY A 141 9.40 -8.13 14.16
CA GLY A 141 8.73 -8.16 15.46
C GLY A 141 7.68 -9.25 15.58
N LEU A 142 7.65 -10.22 14.65
CA LEU A 142 6.80 -11.41 14.76
C LEU A 142 7.54 -12.52 15.53
N THR A 143 6.78 -13.45 16.10
CA THR A 143 7.36 -14.66 16.69
C THR A 143 7.98 -15.56 15.61
N PRO A 144 9.07 -16.29 15.87
CA PRO A 144 9.60 -17.24 14.90
C PRO A 144 8.59 -18.33 14.50
N GLY A 145 8.59 -18.74 13.24
CA GLY A 145 7.71 -19.77 12.70
C GLY A 145 6.81 -19.30 11.55
N LYS A 146 5.80 -20.10 11.23
CA LYS A 146 4.85 -19.80 10.15
C LYS A 146 3.71 -18.92 10.62
N HIS A 147 3.34 -17.95 9.79
CA HIS A 147 2.23 -17.02 10.02
C HIS A 147 1.35 -16.94 8.77
N GLY A 148 0.03 -17.03 8.93
CA GLY A 148 -0.91 -16.85 7.82
C GLY A 148 -0.98 -15.40 7.37
N ILE A 149 -1.09 -15.14 6.06
CA ILE A 149 -1.25 -13.80 5.46
C ILE A 149 -2.45 -13.78 4.52
N ARG A 150 -3.46 -12.95 4.80
CA ARG A 150 -4.75 -12.97 4.10
C ARG A 150 -5.25 -11.58 3.77
N ILE A 151 -5.98 -11.46 2.67
CA ILE A 151 -6.70 -10.22 2.31
C ILE A 151 -8.12 -10.34 2.83
N HIS A 152 -8.58 -9.32 3.54
CA HIS A 152 -9.93 -9.25 4.09
C HIS A 152 -10.82 -8.31 3.27
N GLU A 153 -12.12 -8.40 3.47
CA GLU A 153 -13.11 -7.68 2.66
C GLU A 153 -13.01 -6.15 2.81
N PHE A 154 -12.79 -5.66 4.03
CA PHE A 154 -12.84 -4.24 4.37
C PHE A 154 -11.47 -3.73 4.81
N GLY A 155 -11.14 -2.49 4.42
CA GLY A 155 -9.97 -1.76 4.90
C GLY A 155 -10.17 -1.07 6.26
N ASP A 156 -11.18 -1.45 7.05
CA ASP A 156 -11.39 -0.88 8.39
C ASP A 156 -10.45 -1.56 9.39
N ILE A 157 -9.24 -1.00 9.51
CA ILE A 157 -8.21 -1.47 10.44
C ILE A 157 -8.23 -0.76 11.80
N ARG A 158 -9.24 0.09 12.05
CA ARG A 158 -9.44 0.73 13.36
C ARG A 158 -9.60 -0.33 14.45
N ASP A 159 -9.30 0.05 15.69
CA ASP A 159 -9.29 -0.88 16.83
C ASP A 159 -8.39 -2.09 16.60
N HIS A 160 -7.27 -1.86 15.90
CA HIS A 160 -6.20 -2.81 15.70
C HIS A 160 -6.61 -4.12 15.01
N CYS A 161 -7.11 -4.00 13.78
CA CYS A 161 -7.28 -5.14 12.86
C CYS A 161 -8.33 -6.18 13.30
N ARG A 162 -9.29 -5.79 14.15
CA ARG A 162 -10.32 -6.73 14.62
C ARG A 162 -11.10 -7.34 13.45
N ALA A 163 -11.33 -8.65 13.53
CA ALA A 163 -11.97 -9.43 12.47
C ALA A 163 -13.40 -8.98 12.14
N ASP A 164 -14.14 -8.43 13.11
CA ASP A 164 -15.49 -7.88 12.87
C ASP A 164 -15.50 -6.58 12.06
N ARG A 165 -14.36 -5.86 11.99
CA ARG A 165 -14.20 -4.66 11.17
C ARG A 165 -13.57 -4.93 9.82
N THR A 166 -12.53 -5.76 9.78
CA THR A 166 -11.88 -6.15 8.51
C THR A 166 -12.77 -7.09 7.69
N GLY A 167 -13.70 -7.79 8.33
CA GLY A 167 -14.64 -8.70 7.68
C GLY A 167 -14.04 -10.06 7.40
N GLN A 168 -14.67 -10.82 6.51
CA GLN A 168 -14.19 -12.16 6.14
C GLN A 168 -13.00 -12.06 5.17
N VAL A 169 -12.33 -13.20 4.97
CA VAL A 169 -11.31 -13.33 3.93
C VAL A 169 -11.94 -13.07 2.57
N TYR A 170 -11.36 -12.13 1.82
CA TYR A 170 -11.87 -11.73 0.52
C TYR A 170 -11.62 -12.82 -0.52
N ASN A 171 -12.67 -13.57 -0.84
CA ASN A 171 -12.62 -14.66 -1.82
C ASN A 171 -13.72 -14.50 -2.89
N PRO A 172 -13.57 -13.59 -3.85
CA PRO A 172 -14.62 -13.27 -4.83
C PRO A 172 -14.95 -14.43 -5.77
N TYR A 173 -14.06 -15.41 -5.90
CA TYR A 173 -14.23 -16.58 -6.76
C TYR A 173 -14.75 -17.80 -5.99
N LYS A 174 -14.83 -17.74 -4.64
CA LYS A 174 -15.19 -18.87 -3.77
C LYS A 174 -14.36 -20.13 -4.05
N VAL A 175 -13.12 -19.96 -4.48
CA VAL A 175 -12.18 -21.04 -4.75
C VAL A 175 -11.28 -21.27 -3.54
N LYS A 176 -10.70 -22.47 -3.42
CA LYS A 176 -9.69 -22.72 -2.40
C LYS A 176 -8.50 -21.77 -2.66
N MET A 177 -8.13 -20.97 -1.66
CA MET A 177 -6.95 -20.12 -1.75
C MET A 177 -5.69 -20.99 -1.74
N GLN A 178 -4.64 -20.57 -2.45
CA GLN A 178 -3.32 -21.18 -2.32
C GLN A 178 -2.74 -20.91 -0.93
N GLU A 179 -1.82 -21.77 -0.49
CA GLU A 179 -1.12 -21.61 0.79
C GLU A 179 -0.55 -20.20 0.90
N SER A 180 -0.93 -19.51 1.97
CA SER A 180 -0.66 -18.09 2.19
C SER A 180 0.08 -17.91 3.50
N ASN A 181 1.20 -18.63 3.68
CA ASN A 181 2.03 -18.53 4.87
C ASN A 181 3.31 -17.76 4.58
N ILE A 182 3.73 -16.93 5.53
CA ILE A 182 5.07 -16.35 5.58
C ILE A 182 5.87 -17.07 6.68
N GLU A 183 7.18 -17.14 6.51
CA GLU A 183 8.08 -17.78 7.47
C GLU A 183 8.96 -16.72 8.14
N VAL A 184 8.83 -16.63 9.45
CA VAL A 184 9.54 -15.70 10.32
C VAL A 184 10.75 -16.41 10.91
N LYS A 185 11.91 -15.77 10.77
CA LYS A 185 13.20 -16.25 11.29
C LYS A 185 13.27 -16.08 12.81
N GLU A 186 14.31 -16.68 13.41
CA GLU A 186 14.60 -16.57 14.84
C GLU A 186 14.84 -15.12 15.33
N ASP A 187 15.25 -14.22 14.44
CA ASP A 187 15.42 -12.78 14.74
C ASP A 187 14.10 -11.99 14.71
N GLY A 188 12.97 -12.66 14.48
CA GLY A 188 11.64 -12.07 14.39
C GLY A 188 11.38 -11.32 13.08
N THR A 189 12.19 -11.53 12.04
CA THR A 189 12.00 -10.92 10.71
C THR A 189 11.53 -11.92 9.66
N ALA A 190 10.76 -11.44 8.69
CA ALA A 190 10.38 -12.19 7.50
C ALA A 190 10.49 -11.31 6.25
N GLU A 191 11.25 -11.78 5.25
CA GLU A 191 11.19 -11.29 3.88
C GLU A 191 10.53 -12.36 3.02
N PHE A 192 9.53 -11.99 2.24
CA PHE A 192 8.75 -12.95 1.46
C PHE A 192 8.36 -12.40 0.09
N VAL A 193 8.19 -13.31 -0.86
CA VAL A 193 7.60 -13.06 -2.17
C VAL A 193 6.52 -14.09 -2.43
N LEU A 194 5.28 -13.65 -2.54
CA LEU A 194 4.11 -14.47 -2.82
C LEU A 194 3.49 -14.01 -4.13
N THR A 195 2.86 -14.92 -4.89
CA THR A 195 2.14 -14.55 -6.11
C THR A 195 0.79 -15.25 -6.12
N ASP A 196 -0.28 -14.47 -6.31
CA ASP A 196 -1.64 -14.97 -6.38
C ASP A 196 -2.30 -14.52 -7.69
N LYS A 197 -2.75 -15.51 -8.47
CA LYS A 197 -3.40 -15.31 -9.78
C LYS A 197 -4.87 -14.92 -9.69
N THR A 198 -5.47 -15.06 -8.52
CA THR A 198 -6.88 -14.71 -8.25
C THR A 198 -7.04 -13.25 -7.84
N LEU A 199 -5.97 -12.62 -7.35
CA LEU A 199 -5.96 -11.21 -6.97
C LEU A 199 -5.81 -10.29 -8.18
N THR A 200 -6.30 -9.06 -8.03
CA THR A 200 -6.14 -7.98 -9.02
C THR A 200 -6.06 -6.63 -8.30
N LEU A 201 -5.23 -5.72 -8.78
CA LEU A 201 -5.15 -4.32 -8.32
C LEU A 201 -6.08 -3.40 -9.12
N VAL A 202 -6.70 -3.90 -10.19
CA VAL A 202 -7.57 -3.13 -11.09
C VAL A 202 -8.97 -3.74 -11.22
N GLY A 203 -9.92 -2.90 -11.65
CA GLY A 203 -11.31 -3.31 -11.90
C GLY A 203 -12.16 -3.48 -10.63
N GLY A 204 -13.41 -3.92 -10.80
CA GLY A 204 -14.39 -4.01 -9.69
C GLY A 204 -14.08 -5.05 -8.61
N ARG A 205 -13.17 -5.98 -8.88
CA ARG A 205 -12.70 -6.99 -7.91
C ARG A 205 -11.37 -6.63 -7.26
N SER A 206 -10.92 -5.38 -7.44
CA SER A 206 -9.65 -4.91 -6.91
C SER A 206 -9.54 -5.11 -5.41
N ILE A 207 -8.31 -5.39 -4.96
CA ILE A 207 -7.93 -5.43 -3.54
C ILE A 207 -7.48 -4.06 -3.01
N ILE A 208 -7.42 -3.04 -3.85
CA ILE A 208 -7.18 -1.66 -3.40
C ILE A 208 -8.30 -1.25 -2.42
N GLY A 209 -7.91 -0.64 -1.30
CA GLY A 209 -8.81 -0.22 -0.23
C GLY A 209 -9.24 -1.34 0.72
N ARG A 210 -8.79 -2.58 0.49
CA ARG A 210 -8.97 -3.71 1.40
C ARG A 210 -7.80 -3.80 2.39
N SER A 211 -7.97 -4.55 3.48
CA SER A 211 -6.85 -4.81 4.40
C SER A 211 -6.15 -6.12 4.09
N ILE A 212 -4.83 -6.12 4.23
CA ILE A 212 -4.03 -7.34 4.38
C ILE A 212 -3.76 -7.56 5.87
N VAL A 213 -3.89 -8.81 6.32
CA VAL A 213 -3.80 -9.23 7.73
C VAL A 213 -2.80 -10.38 7.82
N ILE A 214 -1.88 -10.31 8.78
CA ILE A 214 -1.01 -11.42 9.16
C ILE A 214 -1.50 -11.94 10.52
N ASP A 215 -1.76 -13.24 10.59
CA ASP A 215 -2.24 -13.95 11.77
C ASP A 215 -1.09 -14.51 12.59
N GLN A 216 -1.32 -14.74 13.89
CA GLN A 216 -0.36 -15.36 14.78
C GLN A 216 -0.13 -16.83 14.42
N GLU A 217 -1.19 -17.50 13.99
CA GLU A 217 -1.15 -18.90 13.63
C GLU A 217 -0.95 -19.10 12.11
N PRO A 218 -0.32 -20.22 11.70
CA PRO A 218 -0.28 -20.65 10.32
C PRO A 218 -1.68 -20.91 9.72
N ASP A 219 -1.81 -20.81 8.39
CA ASP A 219 -3.02 -21.16 7.64
C ASP A 219 -3.09 -22.67 7.32
N ASP A 220 -3.16 -23.50 8.36
CA ASP A 220 -2.99 -24.96 8.22
C ASP A 220 -4.29 -25.76 8.05
N ASP A 221 -5.46 -25.14 8.25
CA ASP A 221 -6.67 -25.93 8.42
C ASP A 221 -7.93 -25.31 7.80
N PHE A 222 -8.36 -25.91 6.69
CA PHE A 222 -9.68 -25.70 6.07
C PHE A 222 -10.80 -26.49 6.78
N THR A 223 -10.48 -27.39 7.73
CA THR A 223 -11.46 -28.29 8.36
C THR A 223 -12.04 -27.76 9.67
N ARG A 224 -11.49 -26.66 10.20
CA ARG A 224 -12.01 -26.03 11.41
C ARG A 224 -13.01 -24.92 11.04
N SER A 225 -14.27 -25.33 10.90
CA SER A 225 -15.47 -24.49 10.82
C SER A 225 -15.36 -23.16 11.58
N GLY A 226 -14.95 -22.10 10.88
CA GLY A 226 -15.16 -20.70 11.27
C GLY A 226 -14.72 -20.27 12.67
N ARG A 227 -13.79 -20.98 13.35
CA ARG A 227 -13.50 -20.74 14.77
C ARG A 227 -12.05 -20.96 15.19
N ALA A 228 -11.10 -20.80 14.28
CA ALA A 228 -9.80 -20.35 14.73
C ALA A 228 -9.99 -18.87 15.08
N THR A 229 -9.93 -18.52 16.36
CA THR A 229 -9.61 -17.17 16.82
C THR A 229 -8.22 -16.84 16.32
N ARG A 230 -8.07 -16.68 15.00
CA ARG A 230 -6.82 -16.28 14.36
C ARG A 230 -6.59 -14.87 14.83
N ARG A 231 -5.64 -14.73 15.75
CA ARG A 231 -5.32 -13.43 16.32
C ARG A 231 -4.51 -12.70 15.27
N ALA A 232 -5.11 -11.67 14.67
CA ALA A 232 -4.35 -10.74 13.85
C ALA A 232 -3.18 -10.21 14.70
N VAL A 233 -1.98 -10.24 14.13
CA VAL A 233 -0.76 -9.65 14.70
C VAL A 233 -0.42 -8.36 13.98
N LEU A 234 -0.62 -8.35 12.65
CA LEU A 234 -0.41 -7.18 11.81
C LEU A 234 -1.54 -6.99 10.83
N CYS A 235 -1.84 -5.73 10.51
CA CYS A 235 -2.64 -5.43 9.33
C CYS A 235 -2.27 -4.08 8.70
N GLY A 236 -2.69 -3.90 7.46
CA GLY A 236 -2.52 -2.63 6.74
C GLY A 236 -3.55 -2.51 5.62
N VAL A 237 -3.96 -1.27 5.30
CA VAL A 237 -4.80 -1.00 4.14
C VAL A 237 -3.93 -0.97 2.88
N ILE A 238 -4.39 -1.62 1.83
CA ILE A 238 -3.73 -1.64 0.53
C ILE A 238 -4.07 -0.33 -0.20
N GLY A 239 -3.10 0.58 -0.27
CA GLY A 239 -3.19 1.85 -0.98
C GLY A 239 -2.51 1.79 -2.34
N ARG A 240 -2.97 2.58 -3.31
CA ARG A 240 -2.28 2.76 -4.60
C ARG A 240 -0.91 3.44 -4.39
N ALA A 241 0.06 3.08 -5.22
CA ALA A 241 1.43 3.59 -5.17
C ALA A 241 2.01 3.85 -6.58
N ASP A 242 1.21 4.49 -7.45
CA ASP A 242 1.55 4.76 -8.86
C ASP A 242 2.20 6.12 -9.15
#